data_AF-A0A951CQ03-F1
#
_entry.id   AF-A0A951CQ03-F1
#
_cell.length_a   1.000
_cell.length_b   1.000
_cell.length_c   1.000
_cell.angle_alpha   90.00
_cell.angle_beta   90.00
_cell.angle_gamma   90.00
#
_symmetry.space_group_name_H-M   'P 1'
#
loop_
_entity.id
_entity.type
_entity.pdbx_description
1 polymer ?
#
loop_
_entity_poly.entity_id
_entity_poly.type
_entity_poly.pdbx_seq_one_letter_code
_entity_poly.pdbx_strand_id
1 'polypeptide(L)'
;MGEEIKRIVYDRAHRQEYRRKVQLCLDVFETMLAQASFEFERPLTGMEIECNLVDERYQPAMANRKVLAAIADPAFQTELGLYNIE
;
A
#
# COMPACT_ATOMS: atom_id res chain seq x y z
N MET A 1 3.06 1.00 0.56
CA MET A 1 2.00 0.91 1.58
C MET A 1 2.49 1.61 2.86
N GLY A 2 1.60 2.15 3.69
CA GLY A 2 2.00 2.72 5.00
C GLY A 2 2.47 4.19 5.04
N GLU A 3 1.99 5.07 4.17
CA GLU A 3 2.17 6.52 4.41
C GLU A 3 1.47 6.89 5.73
N GLU A 4 2.13 7.63 6.63
CA GLU A 4 1.52 8.10 7.87
C GLU A 4 0.20 8.82 7.53
N ILE A 5 -0.93 8.19 7.82
CA ILE A 5 -2.23 8.78 7.56
C ILE A 5 -2.36 9.97 8.51
N LYS A 6 -2.05 11.16 8.00
CA LYS A 6 -2.29 12.42 8.71
C LYS A 6 -3.75 12.44 9.12
N ARG A 7 -4.02 12.82 10.36
CA ARG A 7 -5.39 12.89 10.89
C ARG A 7 -6.16 13.98 10.14
N ILE A 8 -6.86 13.59 9.08
CA ILE A 8 -7.73 14.46 8.29
C ILE A 8 -9.15 14.31 8.84
N VAL A 9 -9.81 15.43 9.15
CA VAL A 9 -11.22 15.43 9.57
C VAL A 9 -12.10 15.45 8.32
N TYR A 10 -12.89 14.39 8.12
CA TYR A 10 -13.83 14.30 7.01
C TYR A 10 -15.23 14.68 7.45
N ASP A 11 -15.83 15.66 6.77
CA ASP A 11 -17.24 15.99 6.93
C ASP A 11 -18.14 15.12 6.04
N ARG A 12 -19.44 15.43 6.01
CA ARG A 12 -20.41 14.70 5.20
C ARG A 12 -20.24 14.95 3.70
N ALA A 13 -19.85 16.16 3.30
CA ALA A 13 -19.66 16.53 1.90
C ALA A 13 -18.46 15.79 1.31
N HIS A 14 -17.34 15.72 2.05
CA HIS A 14 -16.17 14.92 1.69
C HIS A 14 -16.53 13.44 1.48
N ARG A 15 -17.38 12.87 2.35
CA ARG A 15 -17.84 11.48 2.19
C ARG A 15 -18.72 11.27 0.96
N GLN A 16 -19.53 12.25 0.59
CA GLN A 16 -20.37 12.17 -0.61
C GLN A 16 -19.52 12.27 -1.88
N GLU A 17 -18.57 13.20 -1.91
CA GLU A 17 -17.64 13.36 -3.02
C GLU A 17 -16.74 12.13 -3.20
N TYR A 18 -16.27 11.55 -2.10
CA TYR A 18 -15.54 10.29 -2.13
C TYR A 18 -16.35 9.16 -2.79
N ARG A 19 -17.63 8.98 -2.39
CA ARG A 19 -18.50 7.98 -3.03
C ARG A 19 -18.70 8.23 -4.52
N ARG A 20 -18.89 9.50 -4.92
CA ARG A 20 -19.00 9.88 -6.33
C ARG A 20 -17.74 9.51 -7.11
N LYS A 21 -16.57 9.82 -6.56
CA LYS A 21 -15.27 9.48 -7.18
C LYS A 21 -15.06 7.97 -7.27
N VAL A 22 -15.37 7.23 -6.21
CA VAL A 22 -15.29 5.75 -6.21
C VAL A 22 -16.19 5.17 -7.31
N GLN A 23 -17.43 5.63 -7.42
CA GLN A 23 -18.33 5.17 -8.48
C GLN A 23 -17.76 5.46 -9.87
N LEU A 24 -17.27 6.68 -10.11
CA LEU A 24 -16.63 7.03 -11.39
C LEU A 24 -15.44 6.13 -11.72
N CYS A 25 -14.59 5.82 -10.74
CA CYS A 25 -13.47 4.89 -10.93
C CYS A 25 -13.95 3.48 -11.29
N LEU A 26 -15.04 3.01 -10.70
CA LEU A 26 -15.64 1.72 -11.03
C LEU A 26 -16.21 1.71 -12.45
N ASP A 27 -16.92 2.77 -12.86
CA ASP A 27 -17.49 2.88 -14.21
C ASP A 27 -16.38 2.89 -15.30
N VAL A 28 -15.27 3.58 -15.03
CA VAL A 28 -14.08 3.57 -15.90
C VAL A 28 -13.45 2.19 -15.94
N PHE A 29 -13.29 1.54 -14.78
CA PHE A 29 -12.71 0.20 -14.70
C PHE A 29 -13.57 -0.85 -15.43
N GLU A 30 -14.90 -0.77 -15.32
CA GLU A 30 -15.83 -1.59 -16.10
C GLU A 30 -15.64 -1.38 -17.61
N THR A 31 -15.50 -0.13 -18.05
CA THR A 31 -15.23 0.19 -19.45
C THR A 31 -13.90 -0.42 -19.93
N MET A 32 -12.84 -0.35 -19.12
CA MET A 32 -11.54 -0.94 -19.45
C MET A 32 -11.61 -2.47 -19.54
N LEU A 33 -12.35 -3.12 -18.65
CA LEU A 33 -12.58 -4.56 -18.68
C LEU A 33 -13.35 -4.99 -19.94
N ALA A 34 -14.41 -4.26 -20.30
CA ALA A 34 -15.22 -4.55 -21.48
C ALA A 34 -14.45 -4.37 -22.80
N GLN A 35 -13.49 -3.45 -22.83
CA GLN A 35 -12.68 -3.14 -24.01
C GLN A 35 -11.37 -3.96 -24.09
N ALA A 36 -11.08 -4.79 -23.08
CA ALA A 36 -9.85 -5.58 -22.98
C ALA A 36 -8.56 -4.76 -23.21
N SER A 37 -8.51 -3.54 -22.70
CA SER A 37 -7.40 -2.59 -22.92
C SER A 37 -6.12 -2.90 -22.11
N PHE A 38 -5.95 -4.14 -21.65
CA PHE A 38 -4.77 -4.57 -20.89
C PHE A 38 -3.75 -5.22 -21.84
N GLU A 39 -2.46 -4.97 -21.60
CA GLU A 39 -1.39 -5.58 -22.38
C GLU A 39 -1.19 -7.05 -21.95
N PHE A 40 -1.45 -8.00 -22.86
CA PHE A 40 -1.35 -9.44 -22.59
C PHE A 40 -0.16 -10.12 -23.26
N GLU A 41 0.63 -9.42 -24.07
CA GLU A 41 1.72 -10.01 -24.86
C GLU A 41 2.91 -10.47 -24.00
N ARG A 42 3.05 -9.93 -22.78
CA ARG A 42 4.16 -10.23 -21.87
C ARG A 42 3.63 -10.56 -20.49
N PRO A 43 3.48 -11.86 -20.14
CA PRO A 43 3.09 -12.24 -18.79
C PRO A 43 4.20 -11.81 -17.82
N LEU A 44 3.82 -10.96 -16.86
CA LEU A 44 4.69 -10.55 -15.75
C LEU A 44 4.28 -11.30 -14.48
N THR A 45 5.23 -11.52 -13.59
CA THR A 45 4.98 -12.05 -12.25
C THR A 45 5.76 -11.20 -11.25
N GLY A 46 5.06 -10.67 -10.25
CA GLY A 46 5.66 -9.99 -9.11
C GLY A 46 5.67 -10.91 -7.88
N MET A 47 6.59 -10.66 -6.95
CA MET A 47 6.65 -11.32 -5.65
C MET A 47 6.94 -10.27 -4.59
N GLU A 48 6.16 -10.31 -3.51
CA GLU A 48 6.32 -9.48 -2.32
C GLU A 48 6.76 -10.38 -1.16
N ILE A 49 7.63 -9.87 -0.28
CA ILE A 49 8.13 -10.60 0.89
C ILE A 49 8.01 -9.70 2.11
N GLU A 50 7.24 -10.13 3.10
CA GLU A 50 7.21 -9.46 4.39
C GLU A 50 8.21 -10.07 5.39
N CYS A 51 8.97 -9.21 6.05
CA CYS A 51 9.91 -9.58 7.10
C CYS A 51 9.49 -8.98 8.44
N ASN A 52 9.45 -9.81 9.50
CA ASN A 52 9.25 -9.35 10.87
C ASN A 52 10.60 -9.11 11.57
N LEU A 53 10.75 -7.92 12.13
CA LEU A 53 11.89 -7.52 12.95
C LEU A 53 11.69 -7.99 14.39
N VAL A 54 12.67 -8.70 14.91
CA VAL A 54 12.66 -9.21 16.29
C VAL A 54 13.92 -8.81 17.04
N ASP A 55 13.81 -8.66 18.36
CA ASP A 55 14.95 -8.43 19.25
C ASP A 55 15.66 -9.74 19.66
N GLU A 56 16.69 -9.63 20.49
CA GLU A 56 17.47 -10.78 20.99
C GLU A 56 16.64 -11.78 21.82
N ARG A 57 15.43 -11.41 22.24
CA ARG A 57 14.49 -12.25 22.99
C ARG A 57 13.34 -12.74 22.10
N TYR A 58 13.46 -12.59 20.78
CA TYR A 58 12.43 -12.91 19.80
C TYR A 58 11.11 -12.15 20.01
N GLN A 59 11.16 -10.95 20.61
CA GLN A 59 9.99 -10.07 20.70
C GLN A 59 9.95 -9.11 19.50
N PRO A 60 8.75 -8.65 19.08
CA PRO A 60 8.63 -7.69 17.99
C PRO A 60 9.43 -6.41 18.26
N ALA A 61 10.33 -6.06 17.34
CA ALA A 61 11.14 -4.87 17.42
C ALA A 61 10.47 -3.73 16.64
N MET A 62 9.96 -2.71 17.34
CA MET A 62 9.29 -1.53 16.74
C MET A 62 10.29 -0.57 16.07
N ALA A 63 11.05 -1.08 15.11
CA ALA A 63 12.24 -0.45 14.54
C ALA A 63 12.19 -0.34 13.01
N ASN A 64 11.05 -0.60 12.36
CA ASN A 64 10.96 -0.64 10.89
C ASN A 64 11.50 0.63 10.23
N ARG A 65 11.17 1.83 10.72
CA ARG A 65 11.70 3.10 10.19
C ARG A 65 13.22 3.20 10.26
N LYS A 66 13.82 2.72 11.36
CA LYS A 66 15.27 2.74 11.55
C LYS A 66 15.95 1.75 10.61
N VAL A 67 15.38 0.56 10.46
CA VAL A 67 15.88 -0.48 9.55
C VAL A 67 15.76 -0.03 8.09
N LEU A 68 14.61 0.49 7.69
CA LEU A 68 14.40 1.02 6.33
C LEU A 68 15.33 2.18 6.01
N ALA A 69 15.54 3.11 6.95
CA ALA A 69 16.50 4.20 6.76
C ALA A 69 17.95 3.70 6.62
N ALA A 70 18.28 2.56 7.26
CA ALA A 70 19.60 1.94 7.12
C ALA A 70 19.75 1.13 5.82
N ILE A 71 18.69 0.48 5.35
CA ILE A 71 18.66 -0.21 4.05
C ILE A 71 18.76 0.80 2.91
N ALA A 72 18.03 1.92 3.01
CA ALA A 72 18.05 3.04 2.06
C ALA A 72 17.76 2.64 0.60
N ASP A 73 16.91 1.62 0.40
CA ASP A 73 16.51 1.11 -0.91
C ASP A 73 15.00 1.27 -1.09
N PRO A 74 14.52 1.92 -2.17
CA PRO A 74 13.09 2.11 -2.44
C PRO A 74 12.33 0.81 -2.73
N ALA A 75 13.01 -0.31 -2.93
CA ALA A 75 12.39 -1.63 -3.00
C ALA A 75 11.82 -2.07 -1.64
N PHE A 76 12.23 -1.43 -0.54
CA PHE A 76 11.72 -1.70 0.80
C PHE A 76 10.85 -0.56 1.31
N GLN A 77 9.78 -0.91 2.00
CA GLN A 77 8.75 -0.01 2.49
C GLN A 77 8.25 -0.40 3.88
N THR A 78 7.59 0.56 4.52
CA THR A 78 6.92 0.33 5.80
C THR A 78 5.66 -0.47 5.62
N GLU A 79 5.43 -1.41 6.51
CA GLU A 79 4.12 -2.01 6.69
C GLU A 79 3.36 -1.41 7.88
N LEU A 80 2.08 -1.81 8.04
CA LEU A 80 1.22 -1.27 9.10
C LEU A 80 1.79 -1.52 10.50
N GLY A 81 2.45 -2.65 10.70
CA GLY A 81 3.15 -2.96 11.95
C GLY A 81 4.46 -2.21 12.02
N LEU A 82 4.73 -1.56 13.16
CA LEU A 82 6.02 -0.90 13.38
C LEU A 82 7.22 -1.87 13.44
N TYR A 83 6.94 -3.18 13.41
CA TYR A 83 7.91 -4.26 13.46
C TYR A 83 7.99 -5.08 12.17
N ASN A 84 7.23 -4.78 11.12
CA ASN A 84 7.39 -5.43 9.82
C ASN A 84 7.80 -4.44 8.72
N ILE A 85 8.46 -4.99 7.72
CA ILE A 85 8.86 -4.34 6.47
C ILE A 85 8.48 -5.27 5.32
N GLU A 86 8.26 -4.66 4.16
CA GLU A 86 8.12 -5.33 2.87
C GLU A 86 9.22 -4.81 1.95
#